data_AF-A0A970F6H8-F1
#
_entry.id   AF-A0A970F6H8-F1
#
_cell.length_a   1.000
_cell.length_b   1.000
_cell.length_c   1.000
_cell.angle_alpha   90.00
_cell.angle_beta   90.00
_cell.angle_gamma   90.00
#
_symmetry.space_group_name_H-M   'P 1'
#
loop_
_entity.id
_entity.type
_entity.pdbx_description
1 polymer ?
#
loop_
_entity_poly.entity_id
_entity_poly.type
_entity_poly.pdbx_seq_one_letter_code
_entity_poly.pdbx_strand_id
1 'polypeptide(L)'
;MQFLQEYGGQILTTTLEHLYISLIALFLGALIAIPLGIVLTRTPKIANIVLGITSALQTIPSLALLTLMIPFLGVGRLPAIVALFIYSLLPILRNTYIGLKNVDKNYLDAAKGMGMTNRQSIFQVELPLAFPTIMAGLRLAAVYVIAWASLASYIGAGGLGVLIFSGLDNYQPALIFAGTIPITLLALGADYLLGRLESKLTPQTIQKEGK
;
A
#
# COMPACT_ATOMS: atom_id res chain seq x y z
N MET A 1 -18.84 -22.27 20.26
CA MET A 1 -19.44 -20.96 20.58
C MET A 1 -18.75 -20.24 21.74
N GLN A 2 -18.24 -20.97 22.76
CA GLN A 2 -17.53 -20.40 23.91
C GLN A 2 -16.31 -19.52 23.53
N PHE A 3 -15.49 -19.93 22.56
CA PHE A 3 -14.35 -19.13 22.07
C PHE A 3 -14.73 -17.75 21.55
N LEU A 4 -15.83 -17.63 20.81
CA LEU A 4 -16.29 -16.34 20.29
C LEU A 4 -16.89 -15.45 21.38
N GLN A 5 -17.46 -16.05 22.42
CA GLN A 5 -17.94 -15.30 23.59
C GLN A 5 -16.76 -14.74 24.41
N GLU A 6 -15.65 -15.47 24.46
CA GLU A 6 -14.45 -15.09 25.21
C GLU A 6 -13.56 -14.09 24.43
N TYR A 7 -13.29 -14.36 23.15
CA TYR A 7 -12.34 -13.58 22.34
C TYR A 7 -13.00 -12.64 21.31
N GLY A 8 -14.32 -12.72 21.11
CA GLY A 8 -15.02 -11.96 20.06
C GLY A 8 -14.86 -10.44 20.20
N GLY A 9 -14.94 -9.92 21.43
CA GLY A 9 -14.70 -8.50 21.71
C GLY A 9 -13.27 -8.08 21.37
N GLN A 10 -12.29 -8.91 21.73
CA GLN A 10 -10.87 -8.66 21.44
C GLN A 10 -10.56 -8.75 19.94
N ILE A 11 -11.16 -9.69 19.21
CA ILE A 11 -11.02 -9.79 17.75
C ILE A 11 -11.53 -8.52 17.08
N LEU A 12 -12.68 -8.00 17.52
CA LEU A 12 -13.24 -6.77 16.95
C LEU A 12 -12.33 -5.56 17.21
N THR A 13 -11.88 -5.34 18.44
CA THR A 13 -11.02 -4.21 18.78
C THR A 13 -9.69 -4.28 18.03
N THR A 14 -9.03 -5.43 18.03
CA THR A 14 -7.78 -5.66 17.30
C THR A 14 -7.96 -5.54 15.78
N THR A 15 -9.11 -5.93 15.22
CA THR A 15 -9.43 -5.69 13.81
C THR A 15 -9.47 -4.21 13.48
N LEU A 16 -10.14 -3.40 14.32
CA LEU A 16 -10.24 -1.95 14.12
C LEU A 16 -8.88 -1.26 14.25
N GLU A 17 -8.06 -1.64 15.22
CA GLU A 17 -6.69 -1.13 15.36
C GLU A 17 -5.83 -1.47 14.14
N HIS A 18 -5.93 -2.71 13.65
CA HIS A 18 -5.19 -3.16 12.48
C HIS A 18 -5.57 -2.35 11.24
N LEU A 19 -6.88 -2.17 11.00
CA LEU A 19 -7.38 -1.33 9.93
C LEU A 19 -6.93 0.12 10.07
N TYR A 20 -6.99 0.69 11.27
CA TYR A 20 -6.55 2.07 11.53
C TYR A 20 -5.08 2.28 11.15
N ILE A 21 -4.19 1.40 11.62
CA ILE A 21 -2.75 1.48 11.34
C ILE A 21 -2.49 1.33 9.84
N SER A 22 -3.08 0.30 9.22
CA SER A 22 -2.86 0.00 7.80
C SER A 22 -3.40 1.11 6.89
N LEU A 23 -4.60 1.62 7.14
CA LEU A 23 -5.23 2.66 6.32
C LEU A 23 -4.46 3.98 6.39
N ILE A 24 -3.99 4.38 7.57
CA ILE A 24 -3.20 5.62 7.72
C ILE A 24 -1.87 5.48 6.99
N ALA A 25 -1.15 4.36 7.19
CA ALA A 25 0.12 4.13 6.52
C ALA A 25 -0.03 4.14 5.00
N LEU A 26 -1.04 3.44 4.47
CA LEU A 26 -1.33 3.38 3.04
C LEU A 26 -1.75 4.75 2.49
N PHE A 27 -2.59 5.49 3.21
CA PHE A 27 -3.04 6.83 2.81
C PHE A 27 -1.86 7.81 2.71
N LEU A 28 -0.99 7.85 3.73
CA LEU A 28 0.22 8.67 3.70
C LEU A 28 1.14 8.23 2.54
N GLY A 29 1.25 6.92 2.32
CA GLY A 29 2.01 6.34 1.22
C GLY A 29 1.54 6.85 -0.12
N ALA A 30 0.24 6.73 -0.40
CA ALA A 30 -0.38 7.21 -1.62
C ALA A 30 -0.25 8.73 -1.79
N LEU A 31 -0.48 9.49 -0.70
CA LEU A 31 -0.42 10.94 -0.67
C LEU A 31 0.96 11.47 -1.08
N ILE A 32 2.04 10.77 -0.74
CA ILE A 32 3.41 11.17 -1.06
C ILE A 32 3.91 10.52 -2.35
N ALA A 33 3.73 9.20 -2.50
CA ALA A 33 4.31 8.44 -3.60
C ALA A 33 3.67 8.75 -4.96
N ILE A 34 2.37 9.04 -5.02
CA ILE A 34 1.70 9.36 -6.29
C ILE A 34 2.20 10.72 -6.82
N PRO A 35 2.13 11.84 -6.08
CA PRO A 35 2.67 13.11 -6.56
C PRO A 35 4.16 13.04 -6.89
N LEU A 36 4.95 12.37 -6.05
CA LEU A 36 6.37 12.20 -6.29
C LEU A 36 6.62 11.40 -7.58
N GLY A 37 5.89 10.31 -7.80
CA GLY A 37 5.98 9.50 -9.02
C GLY A 37 5.67 10.29 -10.28
N ILE A 38 4.65 11.15 -10.23
CA ILE A 38 4.27 12.05 -11.33
C ILE A 38 5.40 13.03 -11.63
N VAL A 39 5.95 13.71 -10.61
CA VAL A 39 7.02 14.69 -10.79
C VAL A 39 8.28 14.03 -11.37
N LEU A 40 8.64 12.84 -10.88
CA LEU A 40 9.84 12.13 -11.30
C LEU A 40 9.84 11.71 -12.77
N THR A 41 8.68 11.62 -13.43
CA THR A 41 8.59 11.37 -14.88
C THR A 41 9.31 12.43 -15.72
N ARG A 42 9.47 13.65 -15.20
CA ARG A 42 10.15 14.76 -15.89
C ARG A 42 11.64 14.82 -15.60
N THR A 43 12.12 14.03 -14.64
CA THR A 43 13.53 14.01 -14.21
C THR A 43 14.04 12.57 -14.10
N PRO A 44 14.22 11.85 -15.22
CA PRO A 44 14.52 10.40 -15.21
C PRO A 44 15.81 10.04 -14.47
N LYS A 45 16.81 10.94 -14.45
CA LYS A 45 18.04 10.74 -13.66
C LYS A 45 17.75 10.70 -12.16
N ILE A 46 16.95 11.63 -11.66
CA ILE A 46 16.52 11.69 -10.26
C ILE A 46 15.59 10.51 -9.94
N ALA A 47 14.72 10.13 -10.88
CA ALA A 47 13.81 9.01 -10.73
C ALA A 47 14.54 7.71 -10.40
N ASN A 48 15.63 7.41 -11.12
CA ASN A 48 16.44 6.21 -10.87
C ASN A 48 17.03 6.21 -9.45
N ILE A 49 17.49 7.37 -8.96
CA ILE A 49 18.04 7.51 -7.60
C ILE A 49 16.95 7.28 -6.56
N VAL A 50 15.80 7.96 -6.68
CA VAL A 50 14.70 7.84 -5.71
C VAL A 50 14.11 6.43 -5.70
N LEU A 51 13.93 5.82 -6.88
CA LEU A 51 13.51 4.42 -6.98
C LEU A 51 14.55 3.46 -6.39
N GLY A 52 15.84 3.75 -6.56
CA GLY A 52 16.94 3.00 -5.93
C GLY A 52 16.89 3.08 -4.40
N ILE A 53 16.74 4.29 -3.84
CA ILE A 53 16.63 4.51 -2.39
C ILE A 53 15.41 3.78 -1.82
N THR A 54 14.24 3.96 -2.42
CA THR A 54 13.00 3.29 -1.97
C THR A 54 13.10 1.77 -2.11
N SER A 55 13.79 1.27 -3.13
CA SER A 55 14.08 -0.17 -3.28
C SER A 55 14.99 -0.67 -2.16
N ALA A 56 16.06 0.06 -1.86
CA ALA A 56 16.98 -0.29 -0.77
C ALA A 56 16.26 -0.32 0.58
N LEU A 57 15.40 0.67 0.87
CA LEU A 57 14.60 0.68 2.10
C LEU A 57 13.70 -0.57 2.22
N GLN A 58 13.13 -1.07 1.12
CA GLN A 58 12.33 -2.30 1.14
C GLN A 58 13.14 -3.58 1.35
N THR A 59 14.44 -3.58 1.07
CA THR A 59 15.29 -4.75 1.32
C THR A 59 15.58 -4.96 2.80
N ILE A 60 15.36 -3.94 3.64
CA ILE A 60 15.44 -4.08 5.09
C ILE A 60 14.33 -5.07 5.53
N PRO A 61 14.64 -6.10 6.33
CA PRO A 61 13.61 -7.00 6.86
C PRO A 61 12.53 -6.22 7.61
N SER A 62 11.25 -6.54 7.37
CA SER A 62 10.10 -5.80 7.94
C SER A 62 10.14 -5.69 9.45
N LEU A 63 10.46 -6.79 10.13
CA LEU A 63 10.61 -6.80 11.58
C LEU A 63 11.78 -5.91 12.04
N ALA A 64 12.90 -5.90 11.31
CA ALA A 64 14.06 -5.08 11.64
C ALA A 64 13.78 -3.59 11.46
N LEU A 65 13.06 -3.19 10.39
CA LEU A 65 12.66 -1.79 10.24
C LEU A 65 11.71 -1.36 11.36
N LEU A 66 10.74 -2.20 11.74
CA LEU A 66 9.81 -1.93 12.83
C LEU A 66 10.55 -1.73 14.16
N THR A 67 11.46 -2.63 14.52
CA THR A 67 12.23 -2.50 15.77
C THR A 67 13.21 -1.34 15.72
N LEU A 68 13.78 -1.02 14.55
CA LEU A 68 14.64 0.14 14.35
C LEU A 68 13.91 1.47 14.60
N MET A 69 12.58 1.54 14.44
CA MET A 69 11.84 2.77 14.75
C MET A 69 11.76 3.06 16.26
N ILE A 70 11.93 2.06 17.14
CA ILE A 70 11.73 2.22 18.59
C ILE A 70 12.68 3.26 19.20
N PRO A 71 14.01 3.24 18.95
CA PRO A 71 14.91 4.25 19.49
C PRO A 71 14.60 5.69 19.07
N PHE A 72 13.94 5.88 17.92
CA PHE A 72 13.67 7.22 17.37
C PHE A 72 12.27 7.74 17.70
N LEU A 73 11.27 6.86 17.73
CA LEU A 73 9.85 7.23 17.81
C LEU A 73 9.13 6.60 19.01
N GLY A 74 9.82 5.78 19.80
CA GLY A 74 9.24 5.04 20.93
C GLY A 74 8.47 3.79 20.50
N VAL A 75 7.67 3.27 21.43
CA VAL A 75 6.83 2.07 21.23
C VAL A 75 5.41 2.51 20.90
N GLY A 76 4.71 1.78 20.03
CA GLY A 76 3.29 2.00 19.77
C GLY A 76 2.90 2.13 18.31
N ARG A 77 1.79 2.83 18.06
CA ARG A 77 1.19 2.94 16.71
C ARG A 77 1.98 3.84 15.76
N LEU A 78 2.54 4.94 16.27
CA LEU A 78 3.31 5.90 15.47
C LEU A 78 4.50 5.27 14.73
N PRO A 79 5.45 4.55 15.40
CA PRO A 79 6.57 3.91 14.71
C PRO A 79 6.10 2.87 13.68
N ALA A 80 5.02 2.13 13.98
CA ALA A 80 4.44 1.17 13.06
C ALA A 80 3.90 1.83 11.79
N ILE A 81 3.13 2.91 11.94
CA ILE A 81 2.60 3.68 10.82
C ILE A 81 3.74 4.21 9.95
N VAL A 82 4.81 4.74 10.55
CA VAL A 82 5.96 5.26 9.80
C VAL A 82 6.70 4.16 9.03
N ALA A 83 6.96 3.00 9.65
CA ALA A 83 7.60 1.88 8.98
C ALA A 83 6.74 1.33 7.82
N LEU A 84 5.44 1.14 8.05
CA LEU A 84 4.51 0.67 7.04
C LEU A 84 4.32 1.68 5.91
N PHE A 85 4.33 2.98 6.23
CA PHE A 85 4.36 4.06 5.25
C PHE A 85 5.58 3.91 4.33
N ILE A 86 6.80 3.79 4.88
CA ILE A 86 8.04 3.60 4.10
C ILE A 86 7.90 2.39 3.17
N TYR A 87 7.39 1.28 3.69
CA TYR A 87 7.16 0.07 2.92
C TYR A 87 6.15 0.25 1.78
N SER A 88 5.10 1.04 1.98
CA SER A 88 4.11 1.32 0.93
C SER A 88 4.65 2.19 -0.22
N LEU A 89 5.72 2.96 0.01
CA LEU A 89 6.22 3.96 -0.95
C LEU A 89 6.64 3.32 -2.28
N LEU A 90 7.47 2.28 -2.26
CA LEU A 90 8.05 1.74 -3.51
C LEU A 90 7.00 1.21 -4.49
N PRO A 91 6.06 0.31 -4.14
CA PRO A 91 5.09 -0.22 -5.10
C PRO A 91 4.24 0.89 -5.69
N ILE A 92 3.79 1.86 -4.88
CA ILE A 92 2.99 3.00 -5.36
C ILE A 92 3.83 3.91 -6.26
N LEU A 93 5.02 4.29 -5.82
CA LEU A 93 5.92 5.19 -6.54
C LEU A 93 6.36 4.60 -7.87
N ARG A 94 6.82 3.34 -7.85
CA ARG A 94 7.30 2.62 -9.04
C ARG A 94 6.18 2.45 -10.05
N ASN A 95 5.00 2.01 -9.63
CA ASN A 95 3.88 1.84 -10.56
C ASN A 95 3.34 3.17 -11.08
N THR A 96 3.38 4.24 -10.28
CA THR A 96 3.03 5.58 -10.77
C THR A 96 4.02 6.04 -11.84
N TYR A 97 5.32 5.94 -11.56
CA TYR A 97 6.35 6.33 -12.51
C TYR A 97 6.30 5.52 -13.80
N ILE A 98 6.20 4.19 -13.71
CA ILE A 98 6.12 3.29 -14.88
C ILE A 98 4.81 3.51 -15.64
N GLY A 99 3.69 3.67 -14.94
CA GLY A 99 2.38 3.91 -15.54
C GLY A 99 2.38 5.13 -16.44
N LEU A 100 2.88 6.27 -15.96
CA LEU A 100 2.98 7.48 -16.77
C LEU A 100 4.03 7.35 -17.88
N LYS A 101 5.18 6.74 -17.59
CA LYS A 101 6.27 6.59 -18.57
C LYS A 101 5.89 5.70 -19.76
N ASN A 102 5.01 4.72 -19.53
CA ASN A 102 4.59 3.74 -20.55
C ASN A 102 3.36 4.18 -21.36
N VAL A 103 2.83 5.39 -21.14
CA VAL A 103 1.78 5.96 -21.99
C VAL A 103 2.28 6.04 -23.43
N ASP A 104 1.51 5.53 -24.39
CA ASP A 104 1.91 5.51 -25.80
C ASP A 104 2.18 6.94 -26.29
N LYS A 105 3.33 7.09 -26.97
CA LYS A 105 3.79 8.35 -27.56
C LYS A 105 2.78 8.93 -28.54
N ASN A 106 1.99 8.09 -29.21
CA ASN A 106 0.93 8.56 -30.11
C ASN A 106 -0.07 9.47 -29.39
N TYR A 107 -0.47 9.12 -28.17
CA TYR A 107 -1.35 9.97 -27.35
C TYR A 107 -0.66 11.27 -26.93
N LEU A 108 0.65 11.22 -26.63
CA LEU A 108 1.43 12.39 -26.24
C LEU A 108 1.64 13.36 -27.42
N ASP A 109 1.89 12.85 -28.62
CA ASP A 109 2.07 13.67 -29.82
C ASP A 109 0.73 14.24 -30.30
N ALA A 110 -0.37 13.50 -30.16
CA ALA A 110 -1.72 14.04 -30.35
C ALA A 110 -2.03 15.18 -29.36
N ALA A 111 -1.71 15.00 -28.07
CA ALA A 111 -1.89 16.03 -27.05
C ALA A 111 -1.09 17.31 -27.38
N LYS A 112 0.17 17.16 -27.82
CA LYS A 112 0.98 18.29 -28.32
C LYS A 112 0.38 18.95 -29.56
N GLY A 113 -0.11 18.15 -30.52
CA GLY A 113 -0.77 18.64 -31.74
C GLY A 113 -2.05 19.43 -31.45
N MET A 114 -2.74 19.12 -30.35
CA MET A 114 -3.88 19.90 -29.84
C MET A 114 -3.46 21.15 -29.02
N GLY A 115 -2.17 21.45 -28.92
CA GLY A 115 -1.67 22.63 -28.19
C GLY A 115 -1.67 22.47 -26.66
N MET A 116 -1.77 21.25 -26.13
CA MET A 116 -1.75 21.02 -24.68
C MET A 116 -0.38 21.35 -24.08
N THR A 117 -0.40 22.06 -22.95
CA THR A 117 0.78 22.22 -22.09
C THR A 117 1.16 20.90 -21.42
N ASN A 118 2.41 20.79 -20.95
CA ASN A 118 2.87 19.61 -20.20
C ASN A 118 1.96 19.28 -19.00
N ARG A 119 1.45 20.30 -18.28
CA ARG A 119 0.53 20.08 -17.16
C ARG A 119 -0.82 19.53 -17.64
N GLN A 120 -1.37 20.06 -18.71
CA GLN A 120 -2.62 19.55 -19.29
C GLN A 120 -2.44 18.11 -19.80
N SER A 121 -1.34 17.79 -20.48
CA SER A 121 -0.99 16.42 -20.90
C SER A 121 -0.97 15.46 -19.71
N ILE A 122 -0.32 15.84 -18.60
CA ILE A 122 -0.27 15.00 -17.39
C ILE A 122 -1.67 14.70 -16.86
N PHE A 123 -2.47 15.72 -16.61
CA PHE A 123 -3.75 15.54 -15.91
C PHE A 123 -4.88 15.01 -16.79
N GLN A 124 -4.84 15.29 -18.10
CA GLN A 124 -5.94 14.96 -19.01
C GLN A 124 -5.66 13.76 -19.91
N VAL A 125 -4.39 13.35 -20.07
CA VAL A 125 -4.00 12.25 -20.95
C VAL A 125 -3.22 11.19 -20.17
N GLU A 126 -2.06 11.55 -19.61
CA GLU A 126 -1.16 10.57 -19.00
C GLU A 126 -1.74 9.94 -17.74
N LEU A 127 -2.28 10.74 -16.81
CA LEU A 127 -2.84 10.23 -15.56
C LEU A 127 -4.05 9.32 -15.77
N PRO A 128 -5.06 9.67 -16.59
CA PRO A 128 -6.16 8.76 -16.90
C PRO A 128 -5.70 7.44 -17.53
N LEU A 129 -4.71 7.49 -18.44
CA LEU A 129 -4.19 6.28 -19.10
C LEU A 129 -3.30 5.43 -18.17
N ALA A 130 -2.54 6.07 -17.27
CA ALA A 130 -1.69 5.42 -16.29
C ALA A 130 -2.44 4.89 -15.05
N PHE A 131 -3.71 5.30 -14.89
CA PHE A 131 -4.52 5.02 -13.70
C PHE A 131 -4.58 3.52 -13.32
N PRO A 132 -4.79 2.56 -14.25
CA PRO A 132 -4.81 1.14 -13.90
C PRO A 132 -3.50 0.68 -13.28
N THR A 133 -2.37 1.12 -13.82
CA THR A 133 -1.04 0.81 -13.29
C THR A 133 -0.83 1.42 -11.91
N ILE A 134 -1.22 2.69 -11.71
CA ILE A 134 -1.16 3.35 -10.39
C ILE A 134 -1.97 2.55 -9.35
N MET A 135 -3.19 2.13 -9.72
CA MET A 135 -4.06 1.33 -8.86
C MET A 135 -3.48 -0.05 -8.57
N ALA A 136 -2.84 -0.72 -9.53
CA ALA A 136 -2.11 -1.96 -9.29
C ALA A 136 -1.01 -1.77 -8.23
N GLY A 137 -0.29 -0.65 -8.27
CA GLY A 137 0.69 -0.29 -7.22
C GLY A 137 0.05 -0.09 -5.85
N LEU A 138 -1.08 0.60 -5.79
CA LEU A 138 -1.83 0.83 -4.54
C LEU A 138 -2.38 -0.48 -3.95
N ARG A 139 -2.86 -1.39 -4.79
CA ARG A 139 -3.36 -2.72 -4.42
C ARG A 139 -2.26 -3.58 -3.81
N LEU A 140 -1.11 -3.67 -4.47
CA LEU A 140 0.07 -4.37 -3.94
C LEU A 140 0.50 -3.79 -2.59
N ALA A 141 0.57 -2.45 -2.50
CA ALA A 141 0.91 -1.77 -1.25
C ALA A 141 -0.09 -2.07 -0.14
N ALA A 142 -1.40 -2.09 -0.42
CA ALA A 142 -2.44 -2.40 0.56
C ALA A 142 -2.28 -3.82 1.13
N VAL A 143 -2.06 -4.81 0.26
CA VAL A 143 -1.83 -6.21 0.68
C VAL A 143 -0.59 -6.31 1.57
N TYR A 144 0.52 -5.67 1.18
CA TYR A 144 1.75 -5.68 1.97
C TYR A 144 1.59 -4.97 3.32
N VAL A 145 0.95 -3.80 3.34
CA VAL A 145 0.75 -3.02 4.56
C VAL A 145 -0.15 -3.78 5.56
N ILE A 146 -1.22 -4.42 5.09
CA ILE A 146 -2.09 -5.25 5.93
C ILE A 146 -1.32 -6.47 6.45
N ALA A 147 -0.57 -7.16 5.59
CA ALA A 147 0.23 -8.30 6.00
C ALA A 147 1.28 -7.93 7.06
N TRP A 148 2.06 -6.88 6.82
CA TRP A 148 3.14 -6.45 7.73
C TRP A 148 2.63 -5.74 8.99
N ALA A 149 1.41 -5.18 8.98
CA ALA A 149 0.80 -4.64 10.20
C ALA A 149 0.57 -5.71 11.27
N SER A 150 0.57 -7.00 10.91
CA SER A 150 0.55 -8.09 11.89
C SER A 150 1.81 -8.04 12.78
N LEU A 151 2.97 -7.80 12.18
CA LEU A 151 4.27 -7.72 12.87
C LEU A 151 4.37 -6.48 13.76
N ALA A 152 3.62 -5.42 13.47
CA ALA A 152 3.63 -4.20 14.27
C ALA A 152 3.16 -4.40 15.72
N SER A 153 2.38 -5.46 15.98
CA SER A 153 1.97 -5.82 17.34
C SER A 153 3.16 -6.13 18.26
N TYR A 154 4.28 -6.64 17.74
CA TYR A 154 5.52 -6.85 18.51
C TYR A 154 6.13 -5.57 19.07
N ILE A 155 5.91 -4.44 18.39
CA ILE A 155 6.39 -3.13 18.85
C ILE A 155 5.29 -2.32 19.56
N GLY A 156 4.27 -3.02 20.08
CA GLY A 156 3.20 -2.43 20.87
C GLY A 156 2.17 -1.63 20.07
N ALA A 157 2.11 -1.77 18.75
CA ALA A 157 1.14 -1.05 17.93
C ALA A 157 -0.31 -1.53 18.12
N GLY A 158 -0.49 -2.77 18.61
CA GLY A 158 -1.79 -3.43 18.69
C GLY A 158 -2.15 -4.15 17.38
N GLY A 159 -3.45 -4.31 17.12
CA GLY A 159 -3.94 -4.97 15.94
C GLY A 159 -4.02 -6.50 16.04
N LEU A 160 -4.52 -7.15 14.98
CA LEU A 160 -4.77 -8.60 14.93
C LEU A 160 -3.53 -9.48 15.18
N GLY A 161 -2.33 -8.93 14.99
CA GLY A 161 -1.09 -9.63 15.31
C GLY A 161 -0.94 -9.97 16.80
N VAL A 162 -1.61 -9.22 17.70
CA VAL A 162 -1.63 -9.52 19.14
C VAL A 162 -2.17 -10.93 19.39
N LEU A 163 -3.22 -11.34 18.68
CA LEU A 163 -3.80 -12.68 18.79
C LEU A 163 -2.86 -13.75 18.23
N ILE A 164 -2.17 -13.44 17.13
CA ILE A 164 -1.21 -14.36 16.52
C ILE A 164 -0.07 -14.66 17.49
N PHE A 165 0.58 -13.62 18.02
CA PHE A 165 1.72 -13.81 18.91
C PHE A 165 1.31 -14.36 20.26
N SER A 166 0.17 -13.93 20.81
CA SER A 166 -0.36 -14.55 22.04
C SER A 166 -0.66 -16.06 21.83
N GLY A 167 -1.18 -16.43 20.66
CA GLY A 167 -1.39 -17.83 20.30
C GLY A 167 -0.10 -18.62 20.14
N LEU A 168 0.95 -18.00 19.57
CA LEU A 168 2.27 -18.62 19.44
C LEU A 168 2.93 -18.81 20.81
N ASP A 169 2.94 -17.78 21.65
CA ASP A 169 3.59 -17.80 22.96
C ASP A 169 2.93 -18.80 23.92
N ASN A 170 1.61 -18.99 23.81
CA ASN A 170 0.83 -19.90 24.65
C ASN A 170 0.56 -21.26 24.00
N TYR A 171 1.11 -21.54 22.82
CA TYR A 171 0.82 -22.76 22.04
C TYR A 171 -0.69 -23.02 21.87
N GLN A 172 -1.46 -21.97 21.56
CA GLN A 172 -2.91 -22.02 21.33
C GLN A 172 -3.23 -21.76 19.85
N PRO A 173 -3.39 -22.81 19.02
CA PRO A 173 -3.68 -22.65 17.59
C PRO A 173 -4.94 -21.85 17.29
N ALA A 174 -5.95 -21.91 18.17
CA ALA A 174 -7.20 -21.18 18.01
C ALA A 174 -6.97 -19.65 17.93
N LEU A 175 -6.06 -19.10 18.74
CA LEU A 175 -5.71 -17.68 18.72
C LEU A 175 -4.92 -17.29 17.47
N ILE A 176 -4.03 -18.19 17.01
CA ILE A 176 -3.28 -18.00 15.76
C ILE A 176 -4.25 -17.86 14.57
N PHE A 177 -5.24 -18.76 14.48
CA PHE A 177 -6.28 -18.68 13.45
C PHE A 177 -7.19 -17.46 13.62
N ALA A 178 -7.53 -17.10 14.85
CA ALA A 178 -8.35 -15.92 15.15
C ALA A 178 -7.69 -14.60 14.73
N GLY A 179 -6.36 -14.52 14.70
CA GLY A 179 -5.65 -13.38 14.13
C GLY A 179 -5.43 -13.51 12.61
N THR A 180 -4.97 -14.68 12.15
CA THR A 180 -4.53 -14.88 10.76
C THR A 180 -5.70 -14.84 9.78
N ILE A 181 -6.82 -15.50 10.06
CA ILE A 181 -7.97 -15.57 9.15
C ILE A 181 -8.53 -14.16 8.88
N PRO A 182 -8.82 -13.33 9.90
CA PRO A 182 -9.26 -11.96 9.65
C PRO A 182 -8.22 -11.13 8.87
N ILE A 183 -6.92 -11.23 9.17
CA ILE A 183 -5.88 -10.52 8.40
C ILE A 183 -5.93 -10.91 6.91
N THR A 184 -6.01 -12.21 6.61
CA THR A 184 -6.13 -12.70 5.23
C THR A 184 -7.40 -12.17 4.55
N LEU A 185 -8.54 -12.20 5.24
CA LEU A 185 -9.80 -11.68 4.71
C LEU A 185 -9.74 -10.16 4.48
N LEU A 186 -9.09 -9.40 5.37
CA LEU A 186 -8.87 -7.97 5.20
C LEU A 186 -7.99 -7.68 3.99
N ALA A 187 -6.89 -8.43 3.80
CA ALA A 187 -5.99 -8.25 2.66
C ALA A 187 -6.68 -8.57 1.33
N LEU A 188 -7.39 -9.71 1.24
CA LEU A 188 -8.16 -10.09 0.07
C LEU A 188 -9.31 -9.11 -0.20
N GLY A 189 -10.00 -8.67 0.85
CA GLY A 189 -11.06 -7.68 0.77
C GLY A 189 -10.55 -6.34 0.27
N ALA A 190 -9.40 -5.87 0.77
CA ALA A 190 -8.77 -4.64 0.32
C ALA A 190 -8.36 -4.71 -1.16
N ASP A 191 -7.69 -5.80 -1.58
CA ASP A 191 -7.32 -5.99 -2.99
C ASP A 191 -8.55 -6.01 -3.90
N TYR A 192 -9.59 -6.76 -3.50
CA TYR A 192 -10.83 -6.85 -4.25
C TYR A 192 -11.55 -5.50 -4.37
N LEU A 193 -11.70 -4.77 -3.27
CA LEU A 193 -12.37 -3.46 -3.25
C LEU A 193 -11.63 -2.44 -4.10
N LEU A 194 -10.29 -2.39 -3.99
CA LEU A 194 -9.45 -1.50 -4.78
C LEU A 194 -9.45 -1.90 -6.27
N GLY A 195 -9.46 -3.19 -6.60
CA GLY A 195 -9.61 -3.67 -7.99
C GLY A 195 -10.99 -3.34 -8.57
N ARG A 196 -12.04 -3.35 -7.76
CA ARG A 196 -13.37 -2.88 -8.18
C ARG A 196 -13.41 -1.38 -8.42
N LEU A 197 -12.70 -0.61 -7.60
CA LEU A 197 -12.54 0.83 -7.80
C LEU A 197 -11.75 1.12 -9.09
N GLU A 198 -10.66 0.38 -9.32
CA GLU A 198 -9.85 0.42 -10.53
C GLU A 198 -10.72 0.21 -11.78
N SER A 199 -11.41 -0.94 -11.87
CA SER A 199 -12.24 -1.27 -13.04
C SER A 199 -13.36 -0.27 -13.35
N LYS A 200 -13.90 0.42 -12.34
CA LYS A 200 -14.92 1.47 -12.54
C LYS A 200 -14.34 2.80 -13.01
N LEU A 201 -13.11 3.11 -12.63
CA LEU A 201 -12.44 4.39 -12.93
C LEU A 201 -11.53 4.30 -14.16
N THR A 202 -11.15 3.10 -14.60
CA THR A 202 -10.40 2.88 -15.84
C THR A 202 -11.23 3.30 -17.06
N PRO A 203 -10.69 4.18 -17.93
CA PRO A 203 -11.37 4.58 -19.17
C PRO A 203 -11.74 3.40 -20.06
N GLN A 204 -12.96 3.43 -20.65
CA GLN A 204 -13.50 2.35 -21.49
C GLN A 204 -12.64 2.02 -22.72
N THR A 205 -11.81 2.95 -23.18
CA THR A 205 -10.89 2.76 -24.32
C THR A 205 -9.80 1.72 -24.04
N ILE A 206 -9.34 1.59 -22.78
CA ILE A 206 -8.32 0.60 -22.39
C ILE A 206 -8.95 -0.79 -22.17
N GLN A 207 -10.22 -0.86 -21.80
CA GLN A 207 -10.93 -2.13 -21.53
C GLN A 207 -11.14 -3.01 -22.77
N LYS A 208 -11.06 -2.46 -23.98
CA LYS A 208 -11.31 -3.18 -25.24
C LYS A 208 -10.06 -3.80 -25.89
N GLU A 209 -8.86 -3.32 -25.56
CA GLU A 209 -7.60 -3.86 -26.11
C GLU A 209 -7.10 -5.09 -25.34
N GLY A 210 -7.61 -5.32 -24.12
CA GLY A 210 -7.22 -6.45 -23.25
C GLY A 210 -8.15 -7.67 -23.28
N LYS A 211 -9.13 -7.72 -24.20
CA LYS A 211 -9.97 -8.90 -24.48
C LYS A 211 -9.64 -9.44 -25.85
#